data_AF-A0A521HXJ4-F1
#
_entry.id   AF-A0A521HXJ4-F1
#
_cell.length_a   1.000
_cell.length_b   1.000
_cell.length_c   1.000
_cell.angle_alpha   90.00
_cell.angle_beta   90.00
_cell.angle_gamma   90.00
#
_symmetry.space_group_name_H-M   'P 1'
#
loop_
_entity.id
_entity.type
_entity.pdbx_description
1 polymer ?
#
loop_
_entity_poly.entity_id
_entity_poly.type
_entity_poly.pdbx_seq_one_letter_code
_entity_poly.pdbx_strand_id
1 'polypeptide(L)'
;METKKITFRHYLPLTFLIGFGFFTMGMMDPLYDSYVQIFLARYIPLKSIIGVIMSLDNLLALFLIPLVSVWSDHTRTRIGRRMPWILILLPLSALCFGAIPYAAEH
;
A
#
# COMPACT_ATOMS: atom_id res chain seq x y z
N MET A 1 39.41 -13.67 10.86
CA MET A 1 38.00 -13.47 10.46
C MET A 1 37.83 -12.02 10.06
N GLU A 2 37.92 -11.71 8.76
CA GLU A 2 37.76 -10.34 8.25
C GLU A 2 36.30 -9.89 8.39
N THR A 3 36.04 -8.99 9.32
CA THR A 3 34.78 -8.24 9.37
C THR A 3 34.75 -7.26 8.20
N LYS A 4 34.21 -7.72 7.07
CA LYS A 4 33.88 -6.89 5.90
C LYS A 4 33.06 -5.69 6.37
N LYS A 5 33.67 -4.52 6.47
CA LYS A 5 32.98 -3.26 6.78
C LYS A 5 32.00 -2.98 5.64
N ILE A 6 30.74 -3.39 5.81
CA ILE A 6 29.67 -3.08 4.85
C ILE A 6 29.41 -1.57 4.95
N THR A 7 30.06 -0.80 4.08
CA THR A 7 29.97 0.65 4.00
C THR A 7 28.52 1.08 3.74
N PHE A 8 28.04 2.07 4.50
CA PHE A 8 26.69 2.67 4.46
C PHE A 8 26.17 2.98 3.04
N ARG A 9 27.09 3.26 2.09
CA ARG A 9 26.79 3.49 0.66
C ARG A 9 26.07 2.34 -0.03
N HIS A 10 26.20 1.11 0.43
CA HIS A 10 25.49 -0.03 -0.15
C HIS A 10 23.99 -0.06 0.21
N TYR A 11 23.58 0.60 1.30
CA TYR A 11 22.19 0.69 1.72
C TYR A 11 21.46 1.89 1.12
N LEU A 12 22.19 2.90 0.61
CA LEU A 12 21.62 4.07 -0.07
C LEU A 12 20.61 3.72 -1.19
N PRO A 13 20.94 2.85 -2.17
CA PRO A 13 19.98 2.48 -3.21
C PRO A 13 18.75 1.73 -2.65
N LEU A 14 18.93 0.92 -1.61
CA LEU A 14 17.84 0.20 -0.96
C LEU A 14 16.90 1.17 -0.21
N THR A 15 17.46 2.10 0.57
CA THR A 15 16.69 3.13 1.27
C THR A 15 15.98 4.05 0.28
N PHE A 16 16.61 4.37 -0.85
CA PHE A 16 15.99 5.14 -1.91
C PHE A 16 14.82 4.38 -2.55
N LEU A 17 14.97 3.08 -2.83
CA LEU A 17 13.92 2.24 -3.40
C LEU A 17 12.74 2.06 -2.43
N ILE A 18 13.02 1.81 -1.15
CA ILE A 18 11.99 1.73 -0.09
C ILE A 18 11.30 3.09 0.05
N GLY A 19 12.07 4.18 0.11
CA GLY A 19 11.55 5.54 0.19
C GLY A 19 10.65 5.89 -0.99
N PHE A 20 11.01 5.46 -2.21
CA PHE A 20 10.18 5.63 -3.39
C PHE A 20 8.86 4.85 -3.30
N GLY A 21 8.89 3.60 -2.80
CA GLY A 21 7.67 2.82 -2.56
C GLY A 21 6.74 3.46 -1.52
N PHE A 22 7.29 3.94 -0.40
CA PHE A 22 6.53 4.68 0.61
C PHE A 22 6.01 6.01 0.09
N PHE A 23 6.76 6.69 -0.77
CA PHE A 23 6.33 7.93 -1.42
C PHE A 23 5.10 7.69 -2.30
N THR A 24 5.11 6.64 -3.13
CA THR A 24 3.94 6.27 -3.95
C THR A 24 2.73 5.93 -3.08
N MET A 25 2.92 5.15 -2.01
CA MET A 25 1.84 4.81 -1.08
C MET A 25 1.24 6.06 -0.41
N GLY A 26 2.11 6.93 0.12
CA GLY A 26 1.69 8.18 0.78
C GLY A 26 1.03 9.19 -0.16
N MET A 27 1.27 9.09 -1.48
CA MET A 27 0.49 9.84 -2.47
C MET A 27 -0.85 9.17 -2.78
N MET A 28 -0.91 7.84 -2.81
CA MET A 28 -2.12 7.10 -3.17
C MET A 28 -3.22 7.26 -2.13
N ASP A 29 -2.89 7.12 -0.84
CA ASP A 29 -3.85 7.19 0.27
C ASP A 29 -4.74 8.46 0.24
N PRO A 30 -4.20 9.69 0.20
CA PRO A 30 -5.02 10.91 0.17
C PRO A 30 -5.75 11.09 -1.17
N LEU A 31 -5.20 10.59 -2.28
CA LEU A 31 -5.88 10.61 -3.57
C LEU A 31 -7.11 9.72 -3.52
N TYR A 32 -7.00 8.49 -3.02
CA TYR A 32 -8.12 7.56 -2.90
C TYR A 32 -9.24 8.14 -2.03
N ASP A 33 -8.91 8.64 -0.85
CA ASP A 33 -9.88 9.25 0.07
C ASP A 33 -10.61 10.41 -0.63
N SER A 34 -9.87 11.30 -1.29
CA SER A 34 -10.46 12.43 -2.03
C SER A 34 -11.37 11.98 -3.17
N TYR A 35 -10.92 11.03 -4.01
CA TYR A 35 -11.71 10.56 -5.15
C TYR A 35 -12.97 9.82 -4.70
N VAL A 36 -12.86 8.91 -3.73
CA VAL A 36 -14.01 8.16 -3.22
C VAL A 36 -15.02 9.08 -2.55
N GLN A 37 -14.58 10.09 -1.78
CA GLN A 37 -15.50 11.12 -1.24
C GLN A 37 -16.24 11.87 -2.35
N ILE A 38 -15.55 12.26 -3.42
CA ILE A 38 -16.15 12.98 -4.56
C ILE A 38 -17.16 12.10 -5.31
N PHE A 39 -16.85 10.83 -5.56
CA PHE A 39 -17.78 9.88 -6.19
C PHE A 39 -19.02 9.65 -5.31
N LEU A 40 -18.84 9.39 -4.02
CA LEU A 40 -19.96 9.18 -3.09
C LEU A 40 -20.84 10.42 -2.93
N ALA A 41 -20.24 11.63 -2.88
CA ALA A 41 -20.98 12.88 -2.79
C ALA A 41 -21.88 13.13 -4.02
N ARG A 42 -21.56 12.53 -5.18
CA ARG A 42 -22.39 12.61 -6.39
C ARG A 42 -23.60 11.67 -6.35
N TYR A 43 -23.52 10.54 -5.65
CA TYR A 43 -24.60 9.55 -5.58
C TYR A 43 -25.46 9.64 -4.31
N ILE A 44 -24.94 10.17 -3.20
CA ILE A 44 -25.63 10.19 -1.91
C ILE A 44 -25.56 11.61 -1.30
N PRO A 45 -26.69 12.34 -1.17
CA PRO A 45 -26.70 13.70 -0.60
C PRO A 45 -26.50 13.74 0.93
N LEU A 46 -26.55 12.58 1.60
CA LEU A 46 -26.35 12.44 3.04
C LEU A 46 -24.85 12.30 3.39
N LYS A 47 -24.25 13.43 3.79
CA LYS A 47 -22.84 13.50 4.26
C LYS A 47 -22.51 12.52 5.39
N SER A 48 -23.49 12.14 6.21
CA SER A 48 -23.31 11.19 7.31
C SER A 48 -22.90 9.79 6.83
N ILE A 49 -23.40 9.33 5.68
CA ILE A 49 -23.07 8.00 5.15
C ILE A 49 -21.64 7.98 4.60
N ILE A 50 -21.21 9.08 3.97
CA ILE A 50 -19.84 9.26 3.48
C ILE A 50 -18.86 9.22 4.66
N GLY A 51 -19.16 9.94 5.74
CA GLY A 51 -18.33 9.94 6.95
C GLY A 51 -18.27 8.57 7.66
N VAL A 52 -19.37 7.79 7.63
CA VAL A 52 -19.37 6.42 8.16
C VAL A 52 -18.49 5.51 7.32
N ILE A 53 -18.56 5.60 5.99
CA ILE A 53 -17.73 4.80 5.08
C ILE A 53 -16.24 5.15 5.24
N MET A 54 -15.91 6.44 5.33
CA MET A 54 -14.54 6.94 5.57
C MET A 54 -14.05 6.77 7.01
N SER A 55 -14.90 6.37 7.94
CA SER A 55 -14.45 5.95 9.28
C SER A 55 -14.28 4.44 9.34
N LEU A 56 -15.09 3.71 8.59
CA LEU A 56 -15.06 2.26 8.52
C LEU A 56 -13.78 1.75 7.83
N ASP A 57 -13.38 2.37 6.72
CA ASP A 57 -12.12 2.03 6.02
C ASP A 57 -10.89 2.29 6.90
N ASN A 58 -10.85 3.41 7.64
CA ASN A 58 -9.80 3.74 8.60
C ASN A 58 -9.74 2.74 9.76
N LEU A 59 -10.90 2.30 10.27
CA LEU A 59 -10.99 1.23 11.26
C LEU A 59 -10.48 -0.10 10.70
N LEU A 60 -10.89 -0.45 9.48
CA LEU A 60 -10.42 -1.67 8.81
C LEU A 60 -8.91 -1.62 8.57
N ALA A 61 -8.36 -0.49 8.15
CA ALA A 61 -6.92 -0.30 7.97
C ALA A 61 -6.16 -0.53 9.28
N LEU A 62 -6.65 0.02 10.40
CA LEU A 62 -6.06 -0.18 11.73
C LEU A 62 -5.99 -1.66 12.13
N PHE A 63 -6.99 -2.47 11.78
CA PHE A 63 -7.01 -3.91 12.08
C PHE A 63 -6.27 -4.76 11.04
N LEU A 64 -6.39 -4.43 9.75
CA LEU A 64 -5.78 -5.15 8.64
C LEU A 64 -4.25 -5.02 8.69
N ILE A 65 -3.70 -3.84 8.99
CA ILE A 65 -2.24 -3.64 9.05
C ILE A 65 -1.57 -4.65 10.00
N PRO A 66 -1.93 -4.78 11.29
CA PRO A 66 -1.32 -5.74 12.20
C PRO A 66 -1.68 -7.19 11.85
N LEU A 67 -2.92 -7.46 11.43
CA LEU A 67 -3.34 -8.82 11.04
C LEU A 67 -2.53 -9.34 9.86
N VAL A 68 -2.42 -8.54 8.80
CA VAL A 68 -1.62 -8.82 7.60
C VAL A 68 -0.13 -8.83 7.94
N SER A 69 0.35 -7.98 8.86
CA SER A 69 1.75 -8.00 9.30
C SER A 69 2.12 -9.33 9.97
N VAL A 70 1.26 -9.87 10.85
CA VAL A 70 1.46 -11.16 11.51
C VAL A 70 1.37 -12.31 10.51
N TRP A 71 0.41 -12.27 9.59
CA TRP A 71 0.29 -13.27 8.51
C TRP A 71 1.50 -13.27 7.56
N SER A 72 1.97 -12.07 7.17
CA SER A 72 3.17 -11.92 6.35
C SER A 72 4.39 -12.50 7.06
N ASP A 73 4.54 -12.27 8.36
CA ASP A 73 5.66 -12.76 9.17
C ASP A 73 5.75 -14.29 9.32
N HIS A 74 4.64 -14.99 9.13
CA HIS A 74 4.56 -16.46 9.25
C HIS A 74 4.89 -17.18 7.93
N THR A 75 5.03 -16.46 6.82
CA THR A 75 5.31 -17.06 5.50
C THR A 75 6.81 -17.36 5.35
N ARG A 76 7.26 -18.59 5.67
CA ARG A 76 8.66 -19.01 5.56
C ARG A 76 9.00 -19.45 4.13
N THR A 77 9.78 -18.66 3.39
CA THR A 77 10.32 -19.00 2.06
C THR A 77 11.82 -18.70 1.95
N ARG A 78 12.49 -19.31 0.96
CA ARG A 78 13.97 -19.30 0.76
C ARG A 78 14.60 -17.92 0.50
N ILE A 79 13.81 -16.89 0.18
CA ILE A 79 14.26 -15.55 -0.26
C ILE A 79 14.07 -14.48 0.84
N GLY A 80 13.33 -14.80 1.91
CA GLY A 80 13.10 -13.92 3.06
C GLY A 80 11.64 -13.93 3.53
N ARG A 81 11.38 -13.65 4.82
CA ARG A 81 10.06 -13.80 5.46
C ARG A 81 8.98 -12.84 4.94
N ARG A 82 9.36 -11.68 4.37
CA ARG A 82 8.43 -10.60 3.96
C ARG A 82 8.54 -10.19 2.48
N MET A 83 9.59 -10.62 1.78
CA MET A 83 9.88 -10.27 0.38
C MET A 83 8.95 -10.88 -0.68
N PRO A 84 8.40 -12.11 -0.53
CA PRO A 84 7.52 -12.70 -1.56
C PRO A 84 6.23 -11.91 -1.74
N TRP A 85 5.65 -11.44 -0.63
CA TRP A 85 4.44 -10.63 -0.63
C TRP A 85 4.67 -9.30 -1.34
N ILE A 86 5.78 -8.61 -1.05
CA ILE A 86 6.11 -7.34 -1.73
C ILE A 86 6.35 -7.59 -3.23
N LEU A 87 7.11 -8.62 -3.61
CA LEU A 87 7.40 -8.91 -5.01
C LEU A 87 6.17 -9.33 -5.84
N ILE A 88 5.11 -9.84 -5.22
CA ILE A 88 3.86 -10.22 -5.90
C ILE A 88 2.83 -9.08 -5.84
N LEU A 89 2.61 -8.48 -4.67
CA LEU A 89 1.64 -7.39 -4.52
C LEU A 89 2.08 -6.11 -5.20
N LEU A 90 3.38 -5.80 -5.28
CA LEU A 90 3.85 -4.58 -5.93
C LEU A 90 3.52 -4.57 -7.44
N PRO A 91 3.86 -5.60 -8.24
CA PRO A 91 3.44 -5.66 -9.64
C PRO A 91 1.93 -5.87 -9.80
N LEU A 92 1.28 -6.63 -8.91
CA LEU A 92 -0.17 -6.83 -8.96
C LEU A 92 -0.93 -5.51 -8.71
N SER A 93 -0.48 -4.73 -7.72
CA SER A 93 -1.02 -3.40 -7.41
C SER A 93 -0.77 -2.44 -8.57
N ALA A 94 0.44 -2.43 -9.15
CA ALA A 94 0.74 -1.62 -10.33
C ALA A 94 -0.16 -1.98 -11.54
N LEU A 95 -0.45 -3.27 -11.76
CA LEU A 95 -1.36 -3.73 -12.80
C LEU A 95 -2.81 -3.35 -12.51
N CYS A 96 -3.28 -3.55 -11.28
CA CYS A 96 -4.64 -3.15 -10.89
C CYS A 96 -4.82 -1.63 -11.00
N PHE A 97 -3.88 -0.83 -10.50
CA PHE A 97 -3.91 0.63 -10.62
C PHE A 97 -3.84 1.10 -12.07
N GLY A 98 -3.02 0.46 -12.91
CA GLY A 98 -2.96 0.73 -14.34
C GLY A 98 -4.25 0.34 -15.09
N ALA A 99 -5.00 -0.64 -14.57
CA ALA A 99 -6.26 -1.10 -15.15
C ALA A 99 -7.48 -0.25 -14.71
N ILE A 100 -7.39 0.52 -13.61
CA ILE A 100 -8.45 1.44 -13.15
C ILE A 100 -8.94 2.39 -14.26
N PRO A 101 -8.07 3.12 -15.01
CA PRO A 101 -8.53 4.00 -16.08
C PRO A 101 -9.23 3.25 -17.22
N TYR A 102 -8.83 2.00 -17.50
CA TYR A 102 -9.45 1.18 -18.55
C TYR A 102 -10.83 0.65 -18.15
N ALA A 103 -11.03 0.34 -16.87
CA ALA A 103 -12.33 -0.01 -16.32
C ALA A 103 -13.25 1.21 -16.12
N ALA A 104 -12.68 2.42 -15.98
CA ALA A 104 -13.43 3.66 -15.90
C ALA A 104 -13.88 4.20 -17.28
N GLU A 105 -13.42 3.60 -18.38
CA GLU A 105 -13.77 4.00 -19.75
C GLU A 105 -15.00 3.25 -20.31
N HIS A 106 -15.55 2.25 -19.59
CA HIS A 106 -16.76 1.51 -19.98
C HIS A 106 -17.95 1.73 -19.04
#